data_AF-A0A432K522-F1
#
_entry.id   AF-A0A432K522-F1
#
_cell.length_a   1.000
_cell.length_b   1.000
_cell.length_c   1.000
_cell.angle_alpha   90.00
_cell.angle_beta   90.00
_cell.angle_gamma   90.00
#
_symmetry.space_group_name_H-M   'P 1'
#
loop_
_entity.id
_entity.type
_entity.pdbx_description
1 polymer ?
#
loop_
_entity_poly.entity_id
_entity_poly.type
_entity_poly.pdbx_seq_one_letter_code
_entity_poly.pdbx_strand_id
1 'polypeptide(L)'
;MVMAFRLPTPTKAIEQFRSVFSRFPATVITTLVAMVLVLFLIEVDSHDAVYFEKVLRAVFVLSLGVFMFTALRLLGDKNPLCIVGIVALVGYYLILPNMKDVPSGMVFMRHFFLILAFFIMIWWAPFWKSNPDNRLFWEYNQQVVFGFLTSIVFTIVLYAGLSGALYALDSLFSLDIAPKRYGQLWVLTIGLFGVPYFLAQIPKDTKDLMPHTYTKVETIFTKYLLTPLVIGYFVILYAYTLKILVTQSWPKGILAWIIIAFSAVAITAYLFWTPIWSEKTKRYKRFFALALWLQTIMLAAALWMRIHAYGWTESRYMVALLGAWLFAISLYFLLFKGARYKWMFVSLSLLIMMSQIGPFSAYAIGKKSQQQRLQEILSTHQPLSSKTPRKIRYEISDKLQYLATHFGVESLEDIVPDIVKKFHETYPERKYHREYAFASFATKE
;
A
#
# COMPACT_ATOMS: atom_id res chain seq x y z
N MET A 1 -40.88 12.08 22.13
CA MET A 1 -39.76 13.01 22.40
C MET A 1 -39.04 13.25 21.08
N VAL A 2 -39.39 14.34 20.39
CA VAL A 2 -38.83 14.68 19.07
C VAL A 2 -37.41 15.16 19.30
N MET A 3 -36.42 14.38 18.84
CA MET A 3 -35.02 14.77 18.85
C MET A 3 -34.88 15.93 17.86
N ALA A 4 -34.82 17.16 18.37
CA ALA A 4 -34.66 18.34 17.52
C ALA A 4 -33.35 18.21 16.74
N PHE A 5 -33.48 17.99 15.43
CA PHE A 5 -32.36 17.90 14.49
C PHE A 5 -31.75 19.31 14.36
N ARG A 6 -30.86 19.68 15.28
CA ARG A 6 -30.13 20.94 15.19
C ARG A 6 -29.06 20.78 14.13
N LEU A 7 -29.32 21.36 12.95
CA LEU A 7 -28.29 21.52 11.93
C LEU A 7 -27.05 22.18 12.58
N PRO A 8 -25.85 21.67 12.36
CA PRO A 8 -24.64 22.33 12.83
C PRO A 8 -24.60 23.74 12.24
N THR A 9 -24.41 24.74 13.09
CA THR A 9 -24.26 26.13 12.62
C THR A 9 -22.97 26.23 11.79
N PRO A 10 -22.95 27.04 10.70
CA PRO A 10 -21.75 27.25 9.89
C PRO A 10 -20.51 27.62 10.71
N THR A 11 -20.72 28.33 11.83
CA THR A 11 -19.69 28.69 12.82
C THR A 11 -18.97 27.47 13.40
N LYS A 12 -19.68 26.39 13.73
CA LYS A 12 -19.09 25.17 14.27
C LYS A 12 -18.24 24.42 13.25
N ALA A 13 -18.67 24.41 11.99
CA ALA A 13 -17.88 23.80 10.91
C ALA A 13 -16.57 24.57 10.69
N ILE A 14 -16.63 25.90 10.70
CA ILE A 14 -15.45 26.77 10.59
C ILE A 14 -14.50 26.57 11.78
N GLU A 15 -15.03 26.49 13.00
CA GLU A 15 -14.22 26.23 14.21
C GLU A 15 -13.54 24.85 14.16
N GLN A 16 -14.25 23.82 13.70
CA GLN A 16 -13.67 22.48 13.51
C GLN A 16 -12.55 22.51 12.46
N PHE A 17 -12.79 23.13 11.30
CA PHE A 17 -11.78 23.27 10.26
C PHE A 17 -10.55 24.04 10.77
N ARG A 18 -10.78 25.14 11.51
CA ARG A 18 -9.71 25.93 12.14
C ARG A 18 -8.91 25.09 13.14
N SER A 19 -9.57 24.26 13.94
CA SER A 19 -8.90 23.33 14.87
C SER A 19 -8.08 22.26 14.15
N VAL A 20 -8.53 21.78 12.99
CA VAL A 20 -7.78 20.82 12.17
C VAL A 20 -6.58 21.49 11.54
N PHE A 21 -6.76 22.68 10.95
CA PHE A 21 -5.67 23.45 10.34
C PHE A 21 -4.59 23.81 11.35
N SER A 22 -4.95 24.25 12.56
CA SER A 22 -3.97 24.55 13.61
C SER A 22 -3.19 23.32 14.06
N ARG A 23 -3.80 22.13 13.96
CA ARG A 23 -3.19 20.88 14.39
C ARG A 23 -2.35 20.22 13.31
N PHE A 24 -2.79 20.24 12.05
CA PHE A 24 -2.16 19.57 10.92
C PHE A 24 -1.95 20.52 9.73
N PRO A 25 -1.22 21.65 9.90
CA PRO A 25 -1.13 22.69 8.87
C PRO A 25 -0.49 22.16 7.57
N ALA A 26 0.62 21.42 7.67
CA ALA A 26 1.31 20.87 6.51
C ALA A 26 0.45 19.86 5.73
N THR A 27 -0.31 19.00 6.43
CA THR A 27 -1.25 18.08 5.79
C THR A 27 -2.33 18.83 5.03
N VAL A 28 -2.99 19.81 5.67
CA VAL A 28 -4.08 20.55 5.02
C VAL A 28 -3.58 21.34 3.81
N ILE A 29 -2.43 22.02 3.92
CA ILE A 29 -1.81 22.73 2.79
C ILE A 29 -1.52 21.76 1.64
N THR A 30 -0.90 20.61 1.95
CA THR A 30 -0.58 19.59 0.94
C THR A 30 -1.83 19.06 0.27
N THR A 31 -2.91 18.81 1.02
CA THR A 31 -4.21 18.39 0.48
C THR A 31 -4.82 19.44 -0.43
N LEU A 32 -4.81 20.72 -0.03
CA LEU A 32 -5.38 21.81 -0.84
C LEU A 32 -4.58 22.02 -2.14
N VAL A 33 -3.25 21.96 -2.08
CA VAL A 33 -2.40 22.05 -3.28
C VAL A 33 -2.64 20.85 -4.20
N ALA A 34 -2.68 19.62 -3.66
CA ALA A 34 -3.00 18.43 -4.44
C ALA A 34 -4.38 18.53 -5.11
N MET A 35 -5.38 19.01 -4.37
CA MET A 35 -6.73 19.24 -4.86
C MET A 35 -6.73 20.20 -6.06
N VAL A 36 -6.07 21.36 -5.94
CA VAL A 36 -5.97 22.34 -7.04
C VAL A 36 -5.25 21.76 -8.25
N LEU A 37 -4.15 21.03 -8.06
CA LEU A 37 -3.42 20.42 -9.18
C LEU A 37 -4.22 19.32 -9.87
N VAL A 38 -5.00 18.52 -9.13
CA VAL A 38 -5.88 17.52 -9.74
C VAL A 38 -7.03 18.20 -10.49
N LEU A 39 -7.61 19.29 -9.96
CA LEU A 39 -8.61 20.06 -10.68
C LEU A 39 -8.05 20.64 -11.99
N PHE A 40 -6.81 21.12 -11.97
CA PHE A 40 -6.10 21.55 -13.16
C PHE A 40 -5.90 20.40 -14.16
N LEU A 41 -5.48 19.21 -13.71
CA LEU A 41 -5.35 18.02 -14.57
C LEU A 41 -6.68 17.57 -15.20
N ILE A 42 -7.81 17.81 -14.54
CA ILE A 42 -9.14 17.49 -15.09
C ILE A 42 -9.55 18.51 -16.17
N GLU A 43 -9.08 19.75 -16.08
CA GLU A 43 -9.44 20.82 -17.01
C GLU A 43 -8.52 20.87 -18.25
N VAL A 44 -7.27 20.44 -18.11
CA VAL A 44 -6.29 20.44 -19.20
C VAL A 44 -6.46 19.22 -20.09
N ASP A 45 -6.78 19.46 -21.36
CA ASP A 45 -6.70 18.43 -22.39
C ASP A 45 -5.25 17.97 -22.57
N SER A 46 -5.03 16.66 -22.64
CA SER A 46 -3.72 15.99 -22.61
C SER A 46 -2.77 16.27 -23.79
N HIS A 47 -3.06 17.29 -24.60
CA HIS A 47 -2.31 17.67 -25.79
C HIS A 47 -0.86 18.10 -25.49
N ASP A 48 -0.61 18.73 -24.33
CA ASP A 48 0.75 19.06 -23.89
C ASP A 48 1.28 18.01 -22.89
N ALA A 49 1.76 16.91 -23.45
CA ALA A 49 2.14 15.73 -22.70
C ALA A 49 3.25 16.00 -21.65
N VAL A 50 4.12 17.00 -21.84
CA VAL A 50 5.24 17.28 -20.94
C VAL A 50 4.77 18.00 -19.67
N TYR A 51 3.92 19.02 -19.81
CA TYR A 51 3.36 19.73 -18.67
C TYR A 51 2.42 18.85 -17.86
N PHE A 52 1.56 18.07 -18.53
CA PHE A 52 0.67 17.11 -17.90
C PHE A 52 1.43 16.12 -16.99
N GLU A 53 2.54 15.58 -17.48
CA GLU A 53 3.37 14.63 -16.74
C GLU A 53 3.99 15.23 -15.48
N LYS A 54 4.54 16.46 -15.56
CA LYS A 54 5.13 17.14 -14.39
C LYS A 54 4.08 17.37 -13.30
N VAL A 55 2.89 17.81 -13.69
CA VAL A 55 1.79 18.03 -12.74
C VAL A 55 1.30 16.70 -12.15
N LEU A 56 1.20 15.63 -12.96
CA LEU A 56 0.84 14.31 -12.48
C LEU A 56 1.84 13.78 -11.44
N ARG A 57 3.15 13.94 -11.68
CA ARG A 57 4.18 13.60 -10.68
C ARG A 57 4.02 14.42 -9.41
N ALA A 58 3.78 15.73 -9.53
CA ALA A 58 3.56 16.58 -8.36
C ALA A 58 2.36 16.11 -7.53
N VAL A 59 1.22 15.79 -8.17
CA VAL A 59 0.05 15.22 -7.49
C VAL A 59 0.40 13.92 -6.77
N PHE A 60 1.17 13.04 -7.41
CA PHE A 60 1.61 11.77 -6.84
C PHE A 60 2.53 11.94 -5.63
N VAL A 61 3.38 12.98 -5.63
CA VAL A 61 4.21 13.28 -4.46
C VAL A 61 3.38 13.89 -3.34
N LEU A 62 2.43 14.78 -3.66
CA LEU A 62 1.58 15.42 -2.66
C LEU A 62 0.60 14.45 -2.01
N SER A 63 0.07 13.45 -2.73
CA SER A 63 -0.78 12.40 -2.15
C SER A 63 -0.05 11.59 -1.08
N LEU A 64 1.25 11.31 -1.27
CA LEU A 64 2.11 10.72 -0.25
C LEU A 64 2.26 11.67 0.95
N GLY A 65 2.45 12.96 0.66
CA GLY A 65 2.57 14.03 1.65
C GLY A 65 1.40 14.10 2.62
N VAL A 66 0.17 13.81 2.19
CA VAL A 66 -1.01 13.82 3.07
C VAL A 66 -0.83 12.86 4.26
N PHE A 67 -0.46 11.60 4.01
CA PHE A 67 -0.25 10.63 5.08
C PHE A 67 1.06 10.86 5.82
N MET A 68 2.13 11.21 5.10
CA MET A 68 3.44 11.44 5.68
C MET A 68 3.44 12.63 6.66
N PHE A 69 2.93 13.79 6.26
CA PHE A 69 2.87 14.96 7.15
C PHE A 69 1.97 14.71 8.36
N THR A 70 0.89 13.93 8.18
CA THR A 70 0.04 13.51 9.31
C THR A 70 0.83 12.66 10.30
N ALA A 71 1.53 11.63 9.81
CA ALA A 71 2.36 10.75 10.65
C ALA A 71 3.51 11.52 11.34
N LEU A 72 4.22 12.38 10.61
CA LEU A 72 5.31 13.19 11.14
C LEU A 72 4.83 14.18 12.19
N ARG A 73 3.65 14.80 11.99
CA ARG A 73 3.04 15.68 12.99
C ARG A 73 2.71 14.95 14.28
N LEU A 74 2.29 13.69 14.20
CA LEU A 74 1.99 12.86 15.36
C LEU A 74 3.24 12.35 16.10
N LEU A 75 4.41 12.29 15.46
CA LEU A 75 5.67 11.94 16.14
C LEU A 75 6.14 13.01 17.14
N GLY A 76 5.76 14.27 16.91
CA GLY A 76 6.08 15.35 17.83
C GLY A 76 5.73 16.75 17.29
N ASP A 77 5.59 17.68 18.23
CA ASP A 77 5.05 19.02 17.96
C ASP A 77 6.00 20.01 17.29
N LYS A 78 7.21 19.60 16.88
CA LYS A 78 8.26 20.53 16.45
C LYS A 78 8.30 20.74 14.93
N ASN A 79 8.61 21.97 14.52
CA ASN A 79 8.84 22.40 13.12
C ASN A 79 9.89 21.60 12.29
N PRO A 80 10.97 20.99 12.82
CA PRO A 80 11.97 20.35 11.97
C PRO A 80 11.47 19.09 11.27
N LEU A 81 10.47 18.37 11.81
CA LEU A 81 9.89 17.20 11.14
C LEU A 81 9.15 17.59 9.85
N CYS A 82 8.60 18.81 9.79
CA CYS A 82 7.99 19.33 8.56
C CYS A 82 9.06 19.51 7.47
N ILE A 83 10.23 20.05 7.81
CA ILE A 83 11.36 20.23 6.89
C ILE A 83 11.83 18.86 6.37
N VAL A 84 11.99 17.87 7.25
CA VAL A 84 12.32 16.49 6.85
C VAL A 84 11.29 15.93 5.87
N GLY A 85 10.00 16.17 6.12
CA GLY A 85 8.94 15.78 5.20
C GLY A 85 9.07 16.46 3.83
N ILE A 86 9.32 17.77 3.78
CA ILE A 86 9.52 18.50 2.52
C ILE A 86 10.72 17.93 1.74
N VAL A 87 11.86 17.74 2.41
CA VAL A 87 13.06 17.15 1.80
C VAL A 87 12.77 15.74 1.29
N ALA A 88 12.03 14.93 2.03
CA ALA A 88 11.62 13.59 1.61
C ALA A 88 10.70 13.61 0.38
N LEU A 89 9.75 14.55 0.30
CA LEU A 89 8.89 14.72 -0.89
C LEU A 89 9.70 15.16 -2.11
N VAL A 90 10.63 16.10 -1.94
CA VAL A 90 11.53 16.54 -3.03
C VAL A 90 12.40 15.37 -3.49
N GLY A 91 13.00 14.62 -2.56
CA GLY A 91 13.76 13.41 -2.90
C GLY A 91 12.91 12.38 -3.63
N TYR A 92 11.67 12.15 -3.20
CA TYR A 92 10.75 11.24 -3.87
C TYR A 92 10.38 11.72 -5.28
N TYR A 93 10.18 13.03 -5.47
CA TYR A 93 9.96 13.64 -6.80
C TYR A 93 11.14 13.36 -7.75
N LEU A 94 12.37 13.50 -7.27
CA LEU A 94 13.58 13.29 -8.07
C LEU A 94 13.82 11.81 -8.43
N ILE A 95 13.37 10.88 -7.58
CA ILE A 95 13.52 9.43 -7.80
C ILE A 95 12.36 8.86 -8.66
N LEU A 96 11.28 9.62 -8.85
CA LEU A 96 10.17 9.19 -9.70
C LEU A 96 10.63 9.16 -11.17
N PRO A 97 10.60 7.99 -11.85
CA PRO A 97 10.94 7.92 -13.25
C PRO A 97 9.91 8.67 -14.10
N ASN A 98 10.20 8.83 -15.39
CA ASN A 98 9.24 9.36 -16.32
C ASN A 98 7.97 8.50 -16.35
N MET A 99 6.81 9.12 -16.10
CA MET A 99 5.53 8.40 -16.00
C MET A 99 5.03 7.92 -17.37
N LYS A 100 5.68 8.36 -18.45
CA LYS A 100 5.46 7.90 -19.83
C LYS A 100 6.28 6.66 -20.20
N ASP A 101 7.46 6.52 -19.60
CA ASP A 101 8.52 5.62 -20.07
C ASP A 101 8.73 4.39 -19.17
N VAL A 102 7.93 4.23 -18.11
CA VAL A 102 8.01 3.08 -17.20
C VAL A 102 6.60 2.49 -17.04
N PRO A 103 6.43 1.16 -16.99
CA PRO A 103 5.13 0.55 -16.76
C PRO A 103 4.58 1.05 -15.45
N SER A 104 3.50 1.79 -15.61
CA SER A 104 2.76 2.49 -14.59
C SER A 104 2.56 1.66 -13.32
N GLY A 105 2.32 0.35 -13.45
CA GLY A 105 2.05 -0.57 -12.34
C GLY A 105 3.09 -0.55 -11.21
N MET A 106 4.38 -0.43 -11.52
CA MET A 106 5.43 -0.48 -10.50
C MET A 106 5.51 0.81 -9.68
N VAL A 107 5.47 1.95 -10.36
CA VAL A 107 5.47 3.26 -9.71
C VAL A 107 4.24 3.37 -8.80
N PHE A 108 3.08 2.89 -9.26
CA PHE A 108 1.87 2.75 -8.47
C PHE A 108 2.03 1.84 -7.26
N MET A 109 2.63 0.65 -7.41
CA MET A 109 2.86 -0.28 -6.30
C MET A 109 3.79 0.32 -5.23
N ARG A 110 4.92 0.90 -5.64
CA ARG A 110 5.85 1.58 -4.73
C ARG A 110 5.15 2.68 -3.94
N HIS A 111 4.39 3.51 -4.65
CA HIS A 111 3.64 4.61 -4.04
C HIS A 111 2.57 4.11 -3.06
N PHE A 112 1.82 3.07 -3.45
CA PHE A 112 0.85 2.42 -2.59
C PHE A 112 1.50 1.91 -1.29
N PHE A 113 2.64 1.21 -1.39
CA PHE A 113 3.35 0.73 -0.21
C PHE A 113 3.89 1.86 0.68
N LEU A 114 4.38 2.95 0.09
CA LEU A 114 4.80 4.13 0.86
C LEU A 114 3.62 4.80 1.58
N ILE A 115 2.48 4.99 0.90
CA ILE A 115 1.25 5.48 1.53
C ILE A 115 0.82 4.54 2.66
N LEU A 116 0.80 3.24 2.41
CA LEU A 116 0.44 2.23 3.41
C LEU A 116 1.37 2.29 4.62
N ALA A 117 2.68 2.45 4.41
CA ALA A 117 3.64 2.55 5.50
C ALA A 117 3.41 3.79 6.36
N PHE A 118 3.19 4.97 5.75
CA PHE A 118 2.86 6.19 6.51
C PHE A 118 1.47 6.12 7.16
N PHE A 119 0.51 5.45 6.52
CA PHE A 119 -0.79 5.20 7.13
C PHE A 119 -0.64 4.32 8.38
N ILE A 120 0.13 3.24 8.31
CA ILE A 120 0.48 2.41 9.48
C ILE A 120 1.29 3.22 10.49
N MET A 121 2.09 4.19 10.06
CA MET A 121 2.84 5.07 10.96
C MET A 121 1.93 5.92 11.86
N ILE A 122 0.78 6.38 11.34
CA ILE A 122 -0.23 7.11 12.14
C ILE A 122 -0.71 6.29 13.35
N TRP A 123 -0.67 4.95 13.26
CA TRP A 123 -1.14 4.02 14.29
C TRP A 123 -0.25 4.00 15.53
N TRP A 124 1.04 4.32 15.38
CA TRP A 124 2.02 4.27 16.47
C TRP A 124 2.74 5.59 16.72
N ALA A 125 2.69 6.55 15.80
CA ALA A 125 3.44 7.81 15.88
C ALA A 125 3.22 8.59 17.18
N PRO A 126 1.98 8.78 17.69
CA PRO A 126 1.77 9.49 18.97
C PRO A 126 2.45 8.80 20.15
N PHE A 127 2.60 7.49 20.06
CA PHE A 127 3.20 6.67 21.09
C PHE A 127 4.70 6.51 20.92
N TRP A 128 5.37 7.22 20.00
CA TRP A 128 6.81 7.03 19.79
C TRP A 128 7.62 7.17 21.07
N LYS A 129 7.35 8.22 21.86
CA LYS A 129 8.04 8.53 23.13
C LYS A 129 7.46 7.83 24.37
N SER A 130 6.38 7.09 24.21
CA SER A 130 5.71 6.37 25.31
C SER A 130 5.61 4.88 25.00
N ASN A 131 5.20 4.08 26.00
CA ASN A 131 4.96 2.65 25.80
C ASN A 131 3.59 2.30 26.39
N PRO A 132 2.49 2.61 25.66
CA PRO A 132 1.14 2.43 26.18
C PRO A 132 0.83 0.95 26.43
N ASP A 133 -0.15 0.71 27.29
CA ASP A 133 -0.73 -0.62 27.38
C ASP A 133 -1.45 -1.01 26.08
N ASN A 134 -1.53 -2.30 25.80
CA ASN A 134 -2.12 -2.81 24.56
C ASN A 134 -3.59 -2.42 24.42
N ARG A 135 -4.32 -2.27 25.53
CA ARG A 135 -5.73 -1.81 25.51
C ARG A 135 -5.85 -0.35 25.06
N LEU A 136 -5.04 0.55 25.63
CA LEU A 136 -5.01 1.96 25.24
C LEU A 136 -4.55 2.12 23.79
N PHE A 137 -3.52 1.37 23.38
CA PHE A 137 -3.04 1.37 22.02
C PHE A 137 -4.13 0.88 21.04
N TRP A 138 -4.85 -0.19 21.39
CA TRP A 138 -5.94 -0.69 20.56
C TRP A 138 -7.10 0.30 20.44
N GLU A 139 -7.49 0.95 21.53
CA GLU A 139 -8.53 1.99 21.55
C GLU A 139 -8.21 3.12 20.55
N TYR A 140 -7.00 3.69 20.64
CA TYR A 140 -6.55 4.71 19.70
C TYR A 140 -6.64 4.24 18.25
N ASN A 141 -6.20 3.01 17.97
CA ASN A 141 -6.21 2.46 16.62
C ASN A 141 -7.64 2.22 16.10
N GLN A 142 -8.56 1.76 16.95
CA GLN A 142 -9.96 1.65 16.58
C GLN A 142 -10.52 3.01 16.20
N GLN A 143 -10.26 4.06 16.98
CA GLN A 143 -10.72 5.42 16.66
C GLN A 143 -10.14 5.95 15.34
N VAL A 144 -8.84 5.74 15.08
CA VAL A 144 -8.22 6.14 13.80
C VAL A 144 -8.82 5.38 12.62
N VAL A 145 -8.99 4.05 12.73
CA VAL A 145 -9.54 3.21 11.65
C VAL A 145 -11.01 3.53 11.41
N PHE A 146 -11.83 3.62 12.45
CA PHE A 146 -13.24 3.99 12.30
C PHE A 146 -13.39 5.42 11.80
N GLY A 147 -12.55 6.35 12.23
CA GLY A 147 -12.52 7.71 11.71
C GLY A 147 -12.19 7.75 10.21
N PHE A 148 -11.23 6.94 9.75
CA PHE A 148 -10.89 6.80 8.34
C PHE A 148 -12.01 6.15 7.51
N LEU A 149 -12.62 5.07 8.00
CA LEU A 149 -13.73 4.41 7.31
C LEU A 149 -14.96 5.32 7.24
N THR A 150 -15.27 6.03 8.34
CA THR A 150 -16.38 6.98 8.39
C THR A 150 -16.13 8.16 7.46
N SER A 151 -14.89 8.65 7.35
CA SER A 151 -14.56 9.72 6.39
C SER A 151 -14.80 9.30 4.95
N ILE A 152 -14.44 8.06 4.59
CA ILE A 152 -14.70 7.49 3.25
C ILE A 152 -16.21 7.41 3.00
N VAL A 153 -16.96 6.80 3.92
CA VAL A 153 -18.43 6.64 3.77
C VAL A 153 -19.10 8.01 3.65
N PHE A 154 -18.77 8.96 4.52
CA PHE A 154 -19.38 10.29 4.50
C PHE A 154 -18.99 11.07 3.24
N THR A 155 -17.76 10.92 2.75
CA THR A 155 -17.33 11.56 1.49
C THR A 155 -18.10 10.98 0.30
N ILE A 156 -18.29 9.65 0.25
CA ILE A 156 -19.08 8.99 -0.81
C ILE A 156 -20.54 9.46 -0.77
N VAL A 157 -21.15 9.50 0.42
CA VAL A 157 -22.54 9.95 0.59
C VAL A 157 -22.67 11.42 0.19
N LEU A 158 -21.75 12.28 0.62
CA LEU A 158 -21.74 13.70 0.26
C LEU A 158 -21.59 13.88 -1.26
N TYR A 159 -20.64 13.17 -1.88
CA TYR A 159 -20.45 13.20 -3.32
C TYR A 159 -21.68 12.71 -4.08
N ALA A 160 -22.29 11.60 -3.65
CA ALA A 160 -23.49 11.05 -4.27
C ALA A 160 -24.66 12.02 -4.18
N GLY A 161 -24.87 12.66 -3.02
CA GLY A 161 -25.91 13.67 -2.83
C GLY A 161 -25.71 14.90 -3.72
N LEU A 162 -24.48 15.44 -3.77
CA LEU A 162 -24.16 16.60 -4.60
C LEU A 162 -24.19 16.27 -6.10
N SER A 163 -23.73 15.09 -6.49
CA SER A 163 -23.78 14.62 -7.88
C SER A 163 -25.22 14.37 -8.34
N GLY A 164 -26.06 13.81 -7.47
CA GLY A 164 -27.49 13.64 -7.74
C GLY A 164 -28.20 14.98 -7.89
N ALA A 165 -27.86 15.98 -7.07
CA ALA A 165 -28.37 17.33 -7.25
C ALA A 165 -27.90 17.96 -8.57
N LEU A 166 -26.63 17.77 -8.94
CA LEU A 166 -26.07 18.25 -10.20
C LEU A 166 -26.78 17.62 -11.41
N TYR A 167 -27.03 16.31 -11.36
CA TYR A 167 -27.79 15.57 -12.37
C TYR A 167 -29.25 16.04 -12.47
N ALA A 168 -29.89 16.30 -11.34
CA ALA A 168 -31.25 16.83 -11.32
C ALA A 168 -31.31 18.23 -11.93
N LEU A 169 -30.33 19.10 -11.64
CA LEU A 169 -30.24 20.42 -12.26
C LEU A 169 -30.05 20.30 -13.78
N ASP A 170 -29.15 19.43 -14.22
CA ASP A 170 -28.91 19.18 -15.64
C ASP A 170 -30.18 18.70 -16.36
N SER A 171 -30.88 17.72 -15.77
CA SER A 171 -32.08 17.12 -16.35
C SER A 171 -33.29 18.05 -16.33
N LEU A 172 -33.51 18.79 -15.24
CA LEU A 172 -34.70 19.64 -15.07
C LEU A 172 -34.58 20.98 -15.80
N PHE A 173 -33.37 21.53 -15.88
CA PHE A 173 -33.12 22.84 -16.48
C PHE A 173 -32.39 22.76 -17.82
N SER A 174 -32.09 21.55 -18.32
CA SER A 174 -31.40 21.31 -19.60
C SER A 174 -30.09 22.10 -19.71
N LEU A 175 -29.25 22.03 -18.67
CA LEU A 175 -28.05 22.86 -18.52
C LEU A 175 -26.82 22.34 -19.29
N ASP A 176 -26.87 21.11 -19.83
CA ASP A 176 -25.78 20.41 -20.53
C ASP A 176 -24.47 20.39 -19.72
N ILE A 177 -24.54 19.86 -18.49
CA ILE A 177 -23.42 19.86 -17.55
C ILE A 177 -22.36 18.83 -17.98
N ALA A 178 -21.19 19.33 -18.38
CA ALA A 178 -20.07 18.50 -18.82
C ALA A 178 -19.65 17.42 -17.78
N PRO A 179 -19.38 16.16 -18.21
CA PRO A 179 -19.01 15.06 -17.30
C PRO A 179 -17.80 15.34 -16.40
N LYS A 180 -16.85 16.15 -16.85
CA LYS A 180 -15.68 16.58 -16.07
C LYS A 180 -16.04 17.27 -14.74
N ARG A 181 -17.22 17.90 -14.66
CA ARG A 181 -17.70 18.56 -13.43
C ARG A 181 -17.95 17.56 -12.30
N TYR A 182 -18.38 16.34 -12.61
CA TYR A 182 -18.51 15.28 -11.61
C TYR A 182 -17.15 14.86 -11.04
N GLY A 183 -16.12 14.76 -11.89
CA GLY A 183 -14.74 14.51 -11.44
C GLY A 183 -14.19 15.63 -10.55
N GLN A 184 -14.46 16.89 -10.90
CA GLN A 184 -14.09 18.04 -10.08
C GLN A 184 -14.79 18.02 -8.72
N LEU A 185 -16.09 17.70 -8.70
CA LEU A 185 -16.88 17.56 -7.48
C LEU A 185 -16.34 16.46 -6.57
N TRP A 186 -15.95 15.31 -7.12
CA TRP A 186 -15.30 14.24 -6.36
C TRP A 186 -14.04 14.72 -5.64
N VAL A 187 -13.15 15.39 -6.37
CA VAL A 187 -11.88 15.93 -5.84
C VAL A 187 -12.12 16.99 -4.77
N LEU A 188 -13.09 17.88 -4.98
CA LEU A 188 -13.50 18.89 -3.99
C LEU A 188 -14.04 18.24 -2.71
N THR A 189 -14.89 17.21 -2.82
CA THR A 189 -15.43 16.52 -1.64
C THR A 189 -14.33 15.82 -0.84
N ILE A 190 -13.34 15.19 -1.48
CA ILE A 190 -12.20 14.59 -0.79
C ILE A 190 -11.36 15.67 -0.08
N GLY A 191 -10.98 16.73 -0.81
CA GLY A 191 -10.03 17.73 -0.33
C GLY A 191 -10.60 18.66 0.75
N LEU A 192 -11.85 19.09 0.59
CA LEU A 192 -12.51 20.04 1.49
C LEU A 192 -13.21 19.37 2.67
N PHE A 193 -13.66 18.12 2.51
CA PHE A 193 -14.40 17.41 3.54
C PHE A 193 -13.70 16.13 4.00
N GLY A 194 -13.42 15.19 3.11
CA GLY A 194 -12.95 13.85 3.47
C GLY A 194 -11.65 13.84 4.30
N VAL A 195 -10.61 14.53 3.81
CA VAL A 195 -9.32 14.60 4.53
C VAL A 195 -9.44 15.40 5.83
N PRO A 196 -9.99 16.64 5.85
CA PRO A 196 -10.16 17.38 7.11
C PRO A 196 -11.00 16.63 8.14
N TYR A 197 -12.07 15.94 7.71
CA TYR A 197 -12.89 15.12 8.59
C TYR A 197 -12.08 13.98 9.21
N PHE A 198 -11.30 13.22 8.41
CA PHE A 198 -10.42 12.18 8.94
C PHE A 198 -9.43 12.72 9.98
N LEU A 199 -8.77 13.86 9.69
CA LEU A 199 -7.83 14.48 10.62
C LEU A 199 -8.48 14.93 11.93
N ALA A 200 -9.76 15.34 11.88
CA ALA A 200 -10.53 15.69 13.07
C ALA A 200 -10.83 14.47 13.96
N GLN A 201 -10.92 13.26 13.40
CA GLN A 201 -11.18 12.03 14.14
C GLN A 201 -9.94 11.49 14.88
N ILE A 202 -8.73 11.90 14.51
CA ILE A 202 -7.52 11.48 15.21
C ILE A 202 -7.55 12.08 16.63
N PRO A 203 -7.40 11.30 17.72
CA PRO A 203 -7.47 11.82 19.09
C PRO A 203 -6.40 12.89 19.38
N LYS A 204 -6.75 13.99 20.05
CA LYS A 204 -5.83 15.10 20.37
C LYS A 204 -4.78 14.71 21.41
N ASP A 205 -5.22 14.21 22.55
CA ASP A 205 -4.35 13.65 23.59
C ASP A 205 -4.68 12.17 23.77
N THR A 206 -3.65 11.32 23.64
CA THR A 206 -3.79 9.89 23.86
C THR A 206 -4.02 9.51 25.33
N LYS A 207 -3.74 10.42 26.27
CA LYS A 207 -3.93 10.20 27.72
C LYS A 207 -5.39 10.30 28.14
N ASP A 208 -6.18 11.08 27.41
CA ASP A 208 -7.61 11.26 27.67
C ASP A 208 -8.44 10.06 27.17
N LEU A 209 -7.80 9.16 26.42
CA LEU A 209 -8.44 7.93 25.95
C LEU A 209 -8.62 6.95 27.13
N MET A 210 -9.87 6.64 27.42
CA MET A 210 -10.22 5.56 28.33
C MET A 210 -10.41 4.27 27.54
N PRO A 211 -9.79 3.14 27.95
CA PRO A 211 -10.00 1.85 27.28
C PRO A 211 -11.48 1.47 27.24
N HIS A 212 -12.03 1.32 26.04
CA HIS A 212 -13.43 0.93 25.85
C HIS A 212 -13.69 -0.50 26.34
N THR A 213 -14.78 -0.66 27.09
CA THR A 213 -15.32 -1.98 27.40
C THR A 213 -16.31 -2.37 26.31
N TYR A 214 -16.01 -3.46 25.61
CA TYR A 214 -16.86 -3.94 24.51
C TYR A 214 -18.32 -4.11 24.92
N THR A 215 -19.19 -3.59 24.07
CA THR A 215 -20.63 -3.84 24.10
C THR A 215 -20.91 -5.33 23.88
N LYS A 216 -22.17 -5.74 24.14
CA LYS A 216 -22.63 -7.11 23.85
C LYS A 216 -22.42 -7.47 22.37
N VAL A 217 -22.68 -6.54 21.46
CA VAL A 217 -22.54 -6.74 20.01
C VAL A 217 -21.07 -6.97 19.63
N GLU A 218 -20.15 -6.13 20.09
CA GLU A 218 -18.72 -6.27 19.81
C GLU A 218 -18.13 -7.57 20.40
N THR A 219 -18.62 -7.96 21.58
CA THR A 219 -18.25 -9.22 22.21
C THR A 219 -18.73 -10.41 21.37
N ILE A 220 -19.98 -10.38 20.89
CA ILE A 220 -20.54 -11.45 20.05
C ILE A 220 -19.79 -11.53 18.72
N PHE A 221 -19.57 -10.39 18.07
CA PHE A 221 -18.81 -10.29 16.83
C PHE A 221 -17.41 -10.91 17.00
N THR A 222 -16.69 -10.54 18.05
CA THR A 222 -15.33 -11.02 18.27
C THR A 222 -15.30 -12.51 18.62
N LYS A 223 -16.09 -12.94 19.61
CA LYS A 223 -16.03 -14.30 20.15
C LYS A 223 -16.71 -15.34 19.26
N TYR A 224 -17.87 -15.03 18.69
CA TYR A 224 -18.72 -16.01 18.04
C TYR A 224 -18.75 -15.89 16.52
N LEU A 225 -18.41 -14.74 15.94
CA LEU A 225 -18.34 -14.59 14.49
C LEU A 225 -16.89 -14.67 14.00
N LEU A 226 -16.03 -13.78 14.49
CA LEU A 226 -14.67 -13.63 14.00
C LEU A 226 -13.76 -14.79 14.40
N THR A 227 -13.88 -15.29 15.64
CA THR A 227 -13.04 -16.39 16.14
C THR A 227 -13.29 -17.71 15.40
N PRO A 228 -14.53 -18.20 15.26
CA PRO A 228 -14.77 -19.45 14.54
C PRO A 228 -14.39 -19.35 13.06
N LEU A 229 -14.57 -18.18 12.43
CA LEU A 229 -14.13 -17.93 11.06
C LEU A 229 -12.62 -18.13 10.91
N VAL A 230 -11.81 -17.53 11.81
CA VAL A 230 -10.35 -17.68 11.77
C VAL A 230 -9.93 -19.12 12.05
N ILE A 231 -10.59 -19.81 12.98
CA ILE A 231 -10.34 -21.23 13.24
C ILE A 231 -10.63 -22.06 11.99
N GLY A 232 -11.75 -21.82 11.31
CA GLY A 232 -12.11 -22.47 10.05
C GLY A 232 -11.04 -22.27 8.97
N TYR A 233 -10.52 -21.05 8.84
CA TYR A 233 -9.41 -20.79 7.91
C TYR A 233 -8.12 -21.52 8.28
N PHE A 234 -7.75 -21.57 9.56
CA PHE A 234 -6.60 -22.38 9.98
C PHE A 234 -6.81 -23.86 9.69
N VAL A 235 -8.02 -24.39 9.90
CA VAL A 235 -8.34 -25.79 9.54
C VAL A 235 -8.15 -26.03 8.05
N ILE A 236 -8.66 -25.15 7.18
CA ILE A 236 -8.48 -25.26 5.73
C ILE A 236 -6.99 -25.20 5.37
N LEU A 237 -6.26 -24.23 5.92
CA LEU A 237 -4.84 -24.05 5.66
C LEU A 237 -4.02 -25.26 6.10
N TYR A 238 -4.32 -25.85 7.26
CA TYR A 238 -3.59 -27.02 7.76
C TYR A 238 -3.98 -28.30 7.05
N ALA A 239 -5.25 -28.50 6.70
CA ALA A 239 -5.67 -29.60 5.84
C ALA A 239 -4.95 -29.53 4.49
N TYR A 240 -4.77 -28.31 3.97
CA TYR A 240 -4.05 -28.08 2.73
C TYR A 240 -2.53 -28.29 2.87
N THR A 241 -1.93 -27.84 3.98
CA THR A 241 -0.54 -28.15 4.33
C THR A 241 -0.32 -29.65 4.40
N LEU A 242 -1.22 -30.39 5.07
CA LEU A 242 -1.17 -31.85 5.15
C LEU A 242 -1.28 -32.49 3.77
N LYS A 243 -2.20 -32.01 2.93
CA LYS A 243 -2.32 -32.46 1.53
C LYS A 243 -0.98 -32.32 0.81
N ILE A 244 -0.30 -31.17 0.91
CA ILE A 244 1.00 -30.95 0.27
C ILE A 244 2.06 -31.91 0.81
N LEU A 245 2.10 -32.13 2.12
CA LEU A 245 3.05 -33.07 2.74
C LEU A 245 2.84 -34.52 2.29
N VAL A 246 1.60 -34.92 2.03
CA VAL A 246 1.27 -36.28 1.55
C VAL A 246 1.49 -36.42 0.05
N THR A 247 0.97 -35.49 -0.76
CA THR A 247 1.00 -35.59 -2.22
C THR A 247 2.32 -35.13 -2.82
N GLN A 248 3.12 -34.38 -2.06
CA GLN A 248 4.33 -33.68 -2.53
C GLN A 248 4.06 -32.78 -3.75
N SER A 249 2.80 -32.41 -3.98
CA SER A 249 2.36 -31.64 -5.13
C SER A 249 1.98 -30.22 -4.73
N TRP A 250 2.75 -29.28 -5.23
CA TRP A 250 2.63 -27.87 -4.85
C TRP A 250 1.65 -27.13 -5.77
N PRO A 251 0.80 -26.25 -5.22
CA PRO A 251 -0.12 -25.46 -6.03
C PRO A 251 0.59 -24.48 -6.96
N LYS A 252 -0.09 -24.19 -8.07
CA LYS A 252 0.24 -23.06 -8.94
C LYS A 252 -0.03 -21.75 -8.17
N GLY A 253 1.03 -21.21 -7.57
CA GLY A 253 1.02 -20.44 -6.33
C GLY A 253 0.02 -19.28 -6.15
N ILE A 254 -1.18 -19.69 -5.75
CA ILE A 254 -2.15 -18.90 -5.00
C ILE A 254 -1.86 -19.01 -3.49
N LEU A 255 -1.22 -20.10 -3.05
CA LEU A 255 -1.02 -20.43 -1.64
C LEU A 255 -0.39 -19.30 -0.81
N ALA A 256 0.69 -18.68 -1.31
CA ALA A 256 1.38 -17.63 -0.57
C ALA A 256 0.47 -16.41 -0.27
N TRP A 257 -0.36 -16.02 -1.23
CA TRP A 257 -1.30 -14.91 -1.07
C TRP A 257 -2.42 -15.26 -0.09
N ILE A 258 -2.95 -16.48 -0.16
CA ILE A 258 -3.97 -16.98 0.78
C ILE A 258 -3.41 -16.95 2.21
N ILE A 259 -2.18 -17.41 2.41
CA ILE A 259 -1.56 -17.42 3.75
C ILE A 259 -1.38 -16.00 4.28
N ILE A 260 -0.89 -15.05 3.47
CA ILE A 260 -0.75 -13.65 3.90
C ILE A 260 -2.12 -13.04 4.23
N ALA A 261 -3.13 -13.23 3.37
CA ALA A 261 -4.47 -12.70 3.60
C ALA A 261 -5.08 -13.24 4.91
N PHE A 262 -5.04 -14.56 5.13
CA PHE A 262 -5.55 -15.15 6.37
C PHE A 262 -4.71 -14.81 7.59
N SER A 263 -3.40 -14.58 7.44
CA SER A 263 -2.54 -14.06 8.50
C SER A 263 -2.97 -12.67 8.95
N ALA A 264 -3.30 -11.78 8.01
CA ALA A 264 -3.82 -10.45 8.31
C ALA A 264 -5.17 -10.53 9.05
N VAL A 265 -6.08 -11.41 8.63
CA VAL A 265 -7.35 -11.66 9.33
C VAL A 265 -7.11 -12.22 10.74
N ALA A 266 -6.17 -13.15 10.90
CA ALA A 266 -5.83 -13.73 12.20
C ALA A 266 -5.23 -12.70 13.17
N ILE A 267 -4.33 -11.83 12.69
CA ILE A 267 -3.80 -10.70 13.47
C ILE A 267 -4.92 -9.73 13.83
N THR A 268 -5.81 -9.43 12.89
CA THR A 268 -6.96 -8.55 13.15
C THR A 268 -7.85 -9.15 14.24
N ALA A 269 -8.21 -10.43 14.14
CA ALA A 269 -8.95 -11.12 15.19
C ALA A 269 -8.24 -11.07 16.54
N TYR A 270 -6.94 -11.34 16.56
CA TYR A 270 -6.13 -11.25 17.78
C TYR A 270 -6.19 -9.85 18.41
N LEU A 271 -6.14 -8.79 17.61
CA LEU A 271 -6.28 -7.42 18.08
C LEU A 271 -7.69 -7.12 18.58
N PHE A 272 -8.74 -7.59 17.90
CA PHE A 272 -10.12 -7.42 18.36
C PHE A 272 -10.38 -8.10 19.70
N TRP A 273 -9.69 -9.19 20.02
CA TRP A 273 -9.77 -9.82 21.35
C TRP A 273 -9.17 -8.98 22.49
N THR A 274 -8.52 -7.86 22.21
CA THR A 274 -7.73 -7.10 23.18
C THR A 274 -8.48 -6.69 24.45
N PRO A 275 -9.70 -6.13 24.36
CA PRO A 275 -10.47 -5.77 25.55
C PRO A 275 -11.04 -6.99 26.30
N ILE A 276 -11.10 -8.14 25.63
CA ILE A 276 -11.67 -9.40 26.14
C ILE A 276 -10.60 -10.27 26.84
N TRP A 277 -9.31 -10.04 26.56
CA TRP A 277 -8.24 -10.83 27.15
C TRP A 277 -8.29 -10.80 28.68
N SER A 278 -8.33 -12.01 29.24
CA SER A 278 -8.31 -12.34 30.67
C SER A 278 -7.49 -13.62 30.90
N GLU A 279 -7.15 -13.93 32.16
CA GLU A 279 -6.40 -15.16 32.48
C GLU A 279 -7.09 -16.43 31.95
N LYS A 280 -8.43 -16.49 31.96
CA LYS A 280 -9.21 -17.62 31.42
C LYS A 280 -9.03 -17.81 29.91
N THR A 281 -8.68 -16.76 29.18
CA THR A 281 -8.58 -16.75 27.71
C THR A 281 -7.15 -16.80 27.18
N LYS A 282 -6.17 -16.89 28.08
CA LYS A 282 -4.73 -16.91 27.77
C LYS A 282 -4.32 -18.06 26.84
N ARG A 283 -5.01 -19.21 26.94
CA ARG A 283 -4.80 -20.36 26.06
C ARG A 283 -5.12 -20.02 24.61
N TYR A 284 -6.20 -19.27 24.35
CA TYR A 284 -6.55 -18.82 23.00
C TYR A 284 -5.50 -17.85 22.47
N LYS A 285 -5.06 -16.87 23.27
CA LYS A 285 -4.00 -15.94 22.89
C LYS A 285 -2.74 -16.66 22.39
N ARG A 286 -2.31 -17.70 23.12
CA ARG A 286 -1.17 -18.55 22.73
C ARG A 286 -1.46 -19.40 21.49
N PHE A 287 -2.66 -19.98 21.40
CA PHE A 287 -3.08 -20.77 20.25
C PHE A 287 -3.05 -19.95 18.95
N PHE A 288 -3.60 -18.74 18.94
CA PHE A 288 -3.57 -17.85 17.78
C PHE A 288 -2.14 -17.53 17.33
N ALA A 289 -1.27 -17.17 18.28
CA ALA A 289 0.13 -16.85 17.98
C ALA A 289 0.90 -18.08 17.46
N LEU A 290 0.67 -19.27 18.04
CA LEU A 290 1.30 -20.51 17.62
C LEU A 290 0.81 -20.96 16.25
N ALA A 291 -0.49 -20.84 16.00
CA ALA A 291 -1.08 -21.20 14.72
C ALA A 291 -0.55 -20.29 13.60
N LEU A 292 -0.50 -18.98 13.86
CA LEU A 292 0.08 -18.05 12.91
C LEU A 292 1.56 -18.36 12.65
N TRP A 293 2.34 -18.59 13.70
CA TRP A 293 3.75 -18.93 13.59
C TRP A 293 3.99 -20.21 12.76
N LEU A 294 3.27 -21.30 13.07
CA LEU A 294 3.38 -22.56 12.31
C LEU A 294 3.04 -22.36 10.83
N GLN A 295 2.01 -21.57 10.53
CA GLN A 295 1.62 -21.30 9.15
C GLN A 295 2.67 -20.48 8.38
N THR A 296 3.46 -19.63 9.05
CA THR A 296 4.54 -18.88 8.39
C THR A 296 5.69 -19.78 7.93
N ILE A 297 5.91 -20.93 8.57
CA ILE A 297 6.87 -21.95 8.10
C ILE A 297 6.44 -22.49 6.74
N MET A 298 5.14 -22.78 6.59
CA MET A 298 4.60 -23.23 5.30
C MET A 298 4.69 -22.15 4.22
N LEU A 299 4.49 -20.87 4.59
CA LEU A 299 4.70 -19.75 3.69
C LEU A 299 6.15 -19.69 3.18
N ALA A 300 7.13 -19.88 4.07
CA ALA A 300 8.54 -19.89 3.72
C ALA A 300 8.86 -21.01 2.72
N ALA A 301 8.34 -22.23 2.94
CA ALA A 301 8.53 -23.36 2.02
C ALA A 301 7.89 -23.09 0.64
N ALA A 302 6.64 -22.61 0.62
CA ALA A 302 5.94 -22.28 -0.62
C ALA A 302 6.67 -21.18 -1.43
N LEU A 303 7.28 -20.24 -0.73
CA LEU A 303 8.00 -19.14 -1.34
C LEU A 303 9.38 -19.57 -1.85
N TRP A 304 10.10 -20.39 -1.08
CA TRP A 304 11.39 -20.97 -1.47
C TRP A 304 11.29 -21.66 -2.84
N MET A 305 10.28 -22.51 -3.03
CA MET A 305 10.08 -23.21 -4.30
C MET A 305 9.83 -22.27 -5.47
N ARG A 306 9.10 -21.17 -5.25
CA ARG A 306 8.85 -20.18 -6.30
C ARG A 306 10.07 -19.37 -6.65
N ILE A 307 10.85 -18.96 -5.65
CA ILE A 307 12.09 -18.21 -5.87
C ILE A 307 13.10 -19.10 -6.59
N HIS A 308 13.23 -20.37 -6.19
CA HIS A 308 14.12 -21.31 -6.85
C HIS A 308 13.74 -21.54 -8.32
N ALA A 309 12.44 -21.75 -8.60
CA ALA A 309 11.97 -21.98 -9.97
C ALA A 309 12.07 -20.72 -10.86
N TYR A 310 11.61 -19.56 -10.36
CA TYR A 310 11.34 -18.38 -11.18
C TYR A 310 12.22 -17.15 -10.85
N GLY A 311 13.12 -17.26 -9.87
CA GLY A 311 13.97 -16.17 -9.41
C GLY A 311 13.22 -15.14 -8.56
N TRP A 312 13.94 -14.11 -8.12
CA TRP A 312 13.32 -13.00 -7.40
C TRP A 312 12.56 -12.09 -8.35
N THR A 313 11.38 -11.66 -7.91
CA THR A 313 10.60 -10.57 -8.49
C THR A 313 10.13 -9.67 -7.36
N GLU A 314 9.70 -8.46 -7.66
CA GLU A 314 9.20 -7.50 -6.66
C GLU A 314 8.10 -8.08 -5.78
N SER A 315 7.09 -8.72 -6.38
CA SER A 315 5.99 -9.31 -5.63
C SER A 315 6.47 -10.45 -4.71
N ARG A 316 7.41 -11.29 -5.18
CA ARG A 316 7.97 -12.38 -4.35
C ARG A 316 8.83 -11.83 -3.22
N TYR A 317 9.55 -10.74 -3.46
CA TYR A 317 10.30 -10.03 -2.44
C TYR A 317 9.37 -9.48 -1.36
N MET A 318 8.29 -8.79 -1.72
CA MET A 318 7.31 -8.27 -0.75
C MET A 318 6.63 -9.40 0.05
N VAL A 319 6.29 -10.51 -0.60
CA VAL A 319 5.75 -11.71 0.06
C VAL A 319 6.78 -12.32 1.03
N ALA A 320 8.06 -12.39 0.66
CA ALA A 320 9.14 -12.88 1.53
C ALA A 320 9.29 -12.00 2.76
N LEU A 321 9.31 -10.69 2.54
CA LEU A 321 9.51 -9.70 3.55
C LEU A 321 8.36 -9.71 4.57
N LEU A 322 7.11 -9.75 4.08
CA LEU A 322 5.93 -9.91 4.94
C LEU A 322 5.91 -11.27 5.64
N GLY A 323 6.30 -12.35 4.98
CA GLY A 323 6.38 -13.68 5.59
C GLY A 323 7.41 -13.76 6.71
N ALA A 324 8.61 -13.20 6.49
CA ALA A 324 9.65 -13.11 7.51
C ALA A 324 9.21 -12.22 8.68
N TRP A 325 8.55 -11.10 8.39
CA TRP A 325 7.97 -10.24 9.42
C TRP A 325 6.88 -10.95 10.23
N LEU A 326 5.97 -11.69 9.58
CA LEU A 326 4.92 -12.49 10.23
C LEU A 326 5.53 -13.56 11.14
N PHE A 327 6.59 -14.25 10.68
CA PHE A 327 7.33 -15.20 11.49
C PHE A 327 7.93 -14.52 12.73
N ALA A 328 8.62 -13.40 12.55
CA ALA A 328 9.26 -12.67 13.64
C ALA A 328 8.25 -12.14 14.67
N ILE A 329 7.13 -11.55 14.22
CA ILE A 329 6.14 -10.97 15.13
C ILE A 329 5.32 -12.03 15.87
N SER A 330 4.98 -13.15 15.21
CA SER A 330 4.31 -14.27 15.88
C SER A 330 5.22 -14.89 16.94
N LEU A 331 6.52 -15.04 16.64
CA LEU A 331 7.52 -15.46 17.63
C LEU A 331 7.66 -14.46 18.78
N TYR A 332 7.68 -13.15 18.50
CA TYR A 332 7.69 -12.11 19.52
C TYR A 332 6.50 -12.23 20.49
N PHE A 333 5.28 -12.45 19.99
CA PHE A 333 4.10 -12.65 20.84
C PHE A 333 4.10 -13.98 21.62
N LEU A 334 4.81 -15.00 21.13
CA LEU A 334 4.95 -16.29 21.83
C LEU A 334 5.97 -16.21 22.97
N LEU A 335 7.13 -15.58 22.72
CA LEU A 335 8.26 -15.55 23.66
C LEU A 335 8.07 -14.51 24.76
N PHE A 336 7.54 -13.32 24.44
CA PHE A 336 7.48 -12.19 25.36
C PHE A 336 6.08 -12.02 25.96
N LYS A 337 5.93 -12.34 27.26
CA LYS A 337 4.65 -12.17 27.99
C LYS A 337 4.13 -10.72 27.98
N GLY A 338 5.04 -9.74 27.96
CA GLY A 338 4.77 -8.30 27.90
C GLY A 338 4.82 -7.69 26.49
N ALA A 339 4.67 -8.50 25.44
CA ALA A 339 4.72 -8.04 24.06
C ALA A 339 3.74 -6.88 23.79
N ARG A 340 4.27 -5.77 23.26
CA ARG A 340 3.52 -4.53 23.00
C ARG A 340 3.14 -4.44 21.52
N TYR A 341 1.88 -4.14 21.24
CA TYR A 341 1.39 -4.06 19.86
C TYR A 341 2.05 -2.94 19.06
N LYS A 342 2.48 -1.86 19.74
CA LYS A 342 3.25 -0.76 19.13
C LYS A 342 4.37 -1.28 18.22
N TRP A 343 5.17 -2.24 18.70
CA TRP A 343 6.33 -2.74 17.96
C TRP A 343 5.96 -3.54 16.70
N MET A 344 4.77 -4.14 16.66
CA MET A 344 4.23 -4.75 15.44
C MET A 344 4.07 -3.70 14.34
N PHE A 345 3.39 -2.60 14.63
CA PHE A 345 3.14 -1.55 13.64
C PHE A 345 4.39 -0.74 13.30
N VAL A 346 5.25 -0.47 14.28
CA VAL A 346 6.56 0.18 14.05
C VAL A 346 7.40 -0.65 13.08
N SER A 347 7.63 -1.93 13.40
CA SER A 347 8.46 -2.80 12.57
C SER A 347 7.88 -2.96 11.16
N LEU A 348 6.56 -3.13 11.01
CA LEU A 348 5.92 -3.26 9.70
C LEU A 348 6.08 -2.01 8.83
N SER A 349 5.78 -0.83 9.39
CA SER A 349 5.91 0.43 8.63
C SER A 349 7.33 0.68 8.16
N LEU A 350 8.33 0.52 9.04
CA LEU A 350 9.74 0.73 8.69
C LEU A 350 10.23 -0.26 7.63
N LEU A 351 9.86 -1.53 7.77
CA LEU A 351 10.24 -2.58 6.82
C LEU A 351 9.59 -2.37 5.45
N ILE A 352 8.35 -1.86 5.38
CA ILE A 352 7.74 -1.47 4.10
C ILE A 352 8.49 -0.27 3.50
N MET A 353 8.83 0.76 4.28
CA MET A 353 9.56 1.93 3.75
C MET A 353 10.94 1.55 3.20
N MET A 354 11.71 0.75 3.96
CA MET A 354 13.04 0.29 3.56
C MET A 354 13.01 -0.59 2.31
N SER A 355 11.91 -1.31 2.05
CA SER A 355 11.77 -2.14 0.85
C SER A 355 11.40 -1.37 -0.41
N GLN A 356 11.05 -0.09 -0.32
CA GLN A 356 10.65 0.72 -1.47
C GLN A 356 11.78 1.55 -2.08
N ILE A 357 12.82 1.87 -1.32
CA ILE A 357 13.88 2.82 -1.73
C ILE A 357 15.26 2.23 -1.43
N GLY A 358 16.19 2.39 -2.36
CA GLY A 358 17.60 2.01 -2.19
C GLY A 358 17.97 0.63 -2.75
N PRO A 359 19.20 0.17 -2.50
CA PRO A 359 19.76 -1.04 -3.11
C PRO A 359 19.10 -2.35 -2.63
N PHE A 360 18.46 -2.32 -1.46
CA PHE A 360 17.70 -3.44 -0.91
C PHE A 360 16.21 -3.38 -1.26
N SER A 361 15.80 -2.45 -2.13
CA SER A 361 14.42 -2.34 -2.55
C SER A 361 13.97 -3.56 -3.35
N ALA A 362 12.66 -3.82 -3.33
CA ALA A 362 12.04 -4.87 -4.13
C ALA A 362 12.42 -4.73 -5.62
N TYR A 363 12.47 -3.49 -6.10
CA TYR A 363 12.88 -3.12 -7.45
C TYR A 363 14.32 -3.53 -7.75
N ALA A 364 15.29 -3.08 -6.94
CA ALA A 364 16.70 -3.33 -7.19
C ALA A 364 17.04 -4.84 -7.17
N ILE A 365 16.46 -5.58 -6.22
CA ILE A 365 16.66 -7.03 -6.09
C ILE A 365 15.98 -7.78 -7.24
N GLY A 366 14.76 -7.38 -7.61
CA GLY A 366 14.05 -7.95 -8.74
C GLY A 366 14.81 -7.74 -10.06
N LYS A 367 15.26 -6.51 -10.32
CA LYS A 367 16.06 -6.14 -11.49
C LYS A 367 17.31 -7.01 -11.59
N LYS A 368 18.14 -6.99 -10.54
CA LYS A 368 19.42 -7.71 -10.50
C LYS A 368 19.25 -9.21 -10.71
N SER A 369 18.26 -9.83 -10.05
CA SER A 369 18.02 -11.27 -10.18
C SER A 369 17.59 -11.68 -11.58
N GLN A 370 16.80 -10.84 -12.27
CA GLN A 370 16.33 -11.16 -13.61
C GLN A 370 17.39 -10.85 -14.67
N GLN A 371 18.19 -9.80 -14.48
CA GLN A 371 19.38 -9.51 -15.28
C GLN A 371 20.39 -10.68 -15.23
N GLN A 372 20.74 -11.15 -14.03
CA GLN A 372 21.68 -12.26 -13.85
C GLN A 372 21.19 -13.53 -14.54
N ARG A 373 19.89 -13.86 -14.42
CA ARG A 373 19.31 -15.03 -15.10
C ARG A 373 19.33 -14.90 -16.62
N LEU A 374 19.10 -13.71 -17.15
CA LEU A 374 19.22 -13.49 -18.59
C LEU A 374 20.68 -13.69 -19.03
N GLN A 375 21.66 -13.13 -18.30
CA GLN A 375 23.08 -13.34 -18.56
C GLN A 375 23.46 -14.82 -18.55
N GLU A 376 23.03 -15.59 -17.54
CA GLU A 376 23.29 -17.03 -17.43
C GLU A 376 22.74 -17.82 -18.62
N ILE A 377 21.52 -17.50 -19.09
CA ILE A 377 20.92 -18.19 -20.25
C ILE A 377 21.66 -17.82 -21.53
N LEU A 378 22.01 -16.55 -21.70
CA LEU A 378 22.76 -16.09 -22.87
C LEU A 378 24.12 -16.77 -22.91
N SER A 379 24.88 -16.79 -21.81
CA SER A 379 26.22 -17.39 -21.75
C SER A 379 26.23 -18.91 -21.94
N THR A 380 25.22 -19.62 -21.43
CA THR A 380 25.15 -21.09 -21.48
C THR A 380 24.82 -21.61 -22.90
N HIS A 381 24.21 -20.79 -23.74
CA HIS A 381 23.67 -21.22 -25.04
C HIS A 381 24.33 -20.52 -26.24
N GLN A 382 25.52 -19.96 -26.08
CA GLN A 382 26.30 -19.41 -27.20
C GLN A 382 26.89 -20.51 -28.10
N PRO A 383 26.96 -20.31 -29.44
CA PRO A 383 26.34 -19.20 -30.17
C PRO A 383 24.84 -19.37 -30.34
N LEU A 384 24.08 -18.30 -30.08
CA LEU A 384 22.64 -18.27 -30.33
C LEU A 384 22.39 -18.27 -31.84
N SER A 385 21.50 -19.12 -32.32
CA SER A 385 21.17 -19.20 -33.74
C SER A 385 19.72 -19.66 -33.97
N SER A 386 19.30 -19.67 -35.23
CA SER A 386 18.03 -20.27 -35.65
C SER A 386 17.90 -21.76 -35.32
N LYS A 387 19.01 -22.43 -34.94
CA LYS A 387 19.03 -23.83 -34.48
C LYS A 387 18.88 -23.98 -32.97
N THR A 388 19.01 -22.91 -32.18
CA THR A 388 18.80 -22.94 -30.73
C THR A 388 17.38 -23.43 -30.41
N PRO A 389 17.19 -24.34 -29.44
CA PRO A 389 15.87 -24.87 -29.10
C PRO A 389 14.83 -23.77 -28.90
N ARG A 390 13.65 -23.95 -29.49
CA ARG A 390 12.55 -22.98 -29.46
C ARG A 390 12.20 -22.53 -28.03
N LYS A 391 12.27 -23.44 -27.06
CA LYS A 391 12.05 -23.16 -25.63
C LYS A 391 13.02 -22.11 -25.08
N ILE A 392 14.30 -22.22 -25.40
CA ILE A 392 15.34 -21.28 -24.93
C ILE A 392 15.14 -19.92 -25.57
N ARG A 393 14.83 -19.87 -26.87
CA ARG A 393 14.54 -18.59 -27.56
C ARG A 393 13.32 -17.87 -26.96
N TYR A 394 12.27 -18.62 -26.63
CA TYR A 394 11.12 -18.04 -25.92
C TYR A 394 11.50 -17.52 -24.53
N GLU A 395 12.31 -18.27 -23.79
CA GLU A 395 12.74 -17.84 -22.46
C GLU A 395 13.61 -16.57 -22.50
N ILE A 396 14.50 -16.45 -23.47
CA ILE A 396 15.28 -15.23 -23.72
C ILE A 396 14.34 -14.07 -24.07
N SER A 397 13.43 -14.27 -25.04
CA SER A 397 12.48 -13.24 -25.46
C SER A 397 11.58 -12.77 -24.31
N ASP A 398 11.08 -13.69 -23.49
CA ASP A 398 10.23 -13.40 -22.33
C ASP A 398 10.99 -12.60 -21.28
N LYS A 399 12.26 -12.93 -21.02
CA LYS A 399 13.11 -12.18 -20.09
C LYS A 399 13.47 -10.79 -20.60
N LEU A 400 13.82 -10.67 -21.88
CA LEU A 400 14.07 -9.36 -22.52
C LEU A 400 12.81 -8.50 -22.44
N GLN A 401 11.64 -9.08 -22.73
CA GLN A 401 10.38 -8.36 -22.63
C GLN A 401 10.08 -7.97 -21.19
N TYR A 402 10.25 -8.88 -20.24
CA TYR A 402 10.04 -8.61 -18.83
C TYR A 402 10.95 -7.49 -18.32
N LEU A 403 12.24 -7.52 -18.63
CA LEU A 403 13.21 -6.50 -18.23
C LEU A 403 12.94 -5.15 -18.90
N ALA A 404 12.73 -5.15 -20.22
CA ALA A 404 12.44 -3.93 -20.97
C ALA A 404 11.13 -3.27 -20.52
N THR A 405 10.08 -4.08 -20.30
CA THR A 405 8.82 -3.56 -19.76
C THR A 405 9.04 -3.15 -18.32
N HIS A 406 9.33 -4.03 -17.38
CA HIS A 406 9.29 -3.70 -15.95
C HIS A 406 10.39 -2.74 -15.49
N PHE A 407 11.57 -2.74 -16.10
CA PHE A 407 12.73 -1.99 -15.63
C PHE A 407 13.25 -0.95 -16.63
N GLY A 408 12.55 -0.75 -17.75
CA GLY A 408 13.00 0.07 -18.87
C GLY A 408 14.03 -0.66 -19.74
N VAL A 409 14.22 -0.20 -20.98
CA VAL A 409 15.20 -0.77 -21.92
C VAL A 409 16.64 -0.57 -21.40
N GLU A 410 16.86 0.49 -20.63
CA GLU A 410 18.12 0.83 -19.97
C GLU A 410 18.56 -0.27 -18.98
N SER A 411 17.63 -1.09 -18.50
CA SER A 411 17.98 -2.27 -17.69
C SER A 411 18.78 -3.33 -18.45
N LEU A 412 18.83 -3.26 -19.78
CA LEU A 412 19.49 -4.25 -20.62
C LEU A 412 20.83 -3.75 -21.18
N GLU A 413 21.20 -2.50 -20.91
CA GLU A 413 22.44 -1.88 -21.41
C GLU A 413 23.69 -2.65 -20.95
N ASP A 414 23.70 -3.13 -19.70
CA ASP A 414 24.79 -3.95 -19.13
C ASP A 414 24.85 -5.38 -19.71
N ILE A 415 23.85 -5.83 -20.47
CA ILE A 415 23.73 -7.22 -20.95
C ILE A 415 23.89 -7.30 -22.47
N VAL A 416 23.22 -6.41 -23.20
CA VAL A 416 23.18 -6.37 -24.67
C VAL A 416 23.36 -4.91 -25.17
N PRO A 417 24.51 -4.27 -24.88
CA PRO A 417 24.72 -2.84 -25.12
C PRO A 417 24.54 -2.45 -26.60
N ASP A 418 25.06 -3.25 -27.52
CA ASP A 418 24.98 -2.97 -28.96
C ASP A 418 23.53 -3.01 -29.48
N ILE A 419 22.73 -3.94 -28.97
CA ILE A 419 21.32 -4.08 -29.34
C ILE A 419 20.51 -2.90 -28.78
N VAL A 420 20.77 -2.50 -27.53
CA VAL A 420 20.13 -1.33 -26.92
C VAL A 420 20.45 -0.07 -27.71
N LYS A 421 21.72 0.14 -28.09
CA LYS A 421 22.15 1.28 -28.90
C LYS A 421 21.47 1.30 -30.28
N LYS A 422 21.49 0.18 -31.02
CA LYS A 422 20.79 0.06 -32.31
C LYS A 422 19.29 0.29 -32.18
N PHE A 423 18.68 -0.20 -31.10
CA PHE A 423 17.28 0.02 -30.82
C PHE A 423 16.99 1.51 -30.56
N HIS A 424 17.90 2.22 -29.90
CA HIS A 424 17.79 3.68 -29.69
C HIS A 424 17.88 4.48 -30.99
N GLU A 425 18.76 4.06 -31.90
CA GLU A 425 18.88 4.65 -33.23
C GLU A 425 17.63 4.38 -34.10
N THR A 426 17.05 3.17 -34.00
CA THR A 426 15.90 2.73 -34.81
C THR A 426 14.56 3.25 -34.29
N TYR A 427 14.42 3.36 -32.96
CA TYR A 427 13.20 3.79 -32.28
C TYR A 427 13.51 4.99 -31.36
N PRO A 428 13.56 6.23 -31.91
CA PRO A 428 13.74 7.45 -31.13
C PRO A 428 12.58 7.66 -30.15
N GLU A 429 12.84 8.38 -29.05
CA GLU A 429 12.03 8.46 -27.81
C GLU A 429 10.54 8.82 -27.95
N ARG A 430 10.06 9.25 -29.13
CA ARG A 430 8.68 9.73 -29.32
C ARG A 430 7.63 8.64 -29.62
N LYS A 431 7.98 7.35 -29.61
CA LYS A 431 7.02 6.26 -29.90
C LYS A 431 6.49 5.61 -28.61
N TYR A 432 5.17 5.72 -28.41
CA TYR A 432 4.42 4.93 -27.43
C TYR A 432 4.72 3.42 -27.59
N HIS A 433 4.85 2.69 -26.48
CA HIS A 433 5.06 1.23 -26.41
C HIS A 433 6.44 0.70 -26.86
N ARG A 434 7.48 1.53 -26.81
CA ARG A 434 8.86 1.17 -27.12
C ARG A 434 9.34 -0.11 -26.40
N GLU A 435 9.05 -0.23 -25.11
CA GLU A 435 9.44 -1.38 -24.28
C GLU A 435 8.84 -2.71 -24.78
N TYR A 436 7.62 -2.67 -25.34
CA TYR A 436 6.95 -3.85 -25.90
C TYR A 436 7.56 -4.29 -27.22
N ALA A 437 8.18 -3.37 -27.96
CA ALA A 437 8.85 -3.67 -29.22
C ALA A 437 10.27 -4.23 -29.02
N PHE A 438 10.92 -3.90 -27.90
CA PHE A 438 12.33 -4.23 -27.66
C PHE A 438 12.62 -5.73 -27.78
N ALA A 439 11.84 -6.59 -27.12
CA ALA A 439 12.10 -8.04 -27.16
C ALA A 439 12.02 -8.63 -28.57
N SER A 440 11.07 -8.14 -29.38
CA SER A 440 10.92 -8.58 -30.78
C SER A 440 12.04 -8.07 -31.68
N PHE A 441 12.63 -6.92 -31.36
CA PHE A 441 13.78 -6.36 -32.06
C PHE A 441 15.06 -7.13 -31.67
N ALA A 442 15.30 -7.27 -30.37
CA ALA A 442 16.47 -7.90 -29.80
C ALA A 442 16.57 -9.41 -30.05
N THR A 443 15.48 -10.06 -30.48
CA THR A 443 15.50 -11.48 -30.89
C THR A 443 15.74 -11.66 -32.40
N LYS A 444 15.65 -10.58 -33.18
CA LYS A 444 15.96 -10.57 -34.62
C LYS A 444 17.43 -10.21 -34.87
N GLU A 445 17.92 -9.22 -34.13
CA GLU A 445 19.36 -8.94 -33.98
C GLU A 445 20.05 -10.08 -33.24
#